data_AF-A0A8P4K6W1-F1
#
_entry.id   AF-A0A8P4K6W1-F1
#
_cell.length_a   1.000
_cell.length_b   1.000
_cell.length_c   1.000
_cell.angle_alpha   90.00
_cell.angle_beta   90.00
_cell.angle_gamma   90.00
#
_symmetry.space_group_name_H-M   'P 1'
#
loop_
_entity.id
_entity.type
_entity.pdbx_description
1 polymer ?
#
loop_
_entity_poly.entity_id
_entity_poly.type
_entity_poly.pdbx_seq_one_letter_code
_entity_poly.pdbx_strand_id
1 'polypeptide(L)'
;MQLLRLVWALTAAAVCFLLLLLIHNQILREGHLAAGTCEIVTLDRDSSQPRRTIARQTARCACRKGQIAGTTRARPACVDVRIVWSRQWCEMTPCLDDEGCDLLVYQSGWTCTQPGGRVKTTTVS
;
A
#
# COMPACT_ATOMS: atom_id res chain seq x y z
N MET A 1 -42.05 0.26 37.04
CA MET A 1 -40.90 -0.64 36.74
C MET A 1 -40.82 -1.09 35.27
N GLN A 2 -41.94 -1.30 34.56
CA GLN A 2 -41.92 -1.72 33.14
C GLN A 2 -41.47 -0.62 32.17
N LEU A 3 -41.88 0.63 32.37
CA LEU A 3 -41.45 1.79 31.57
C LEU A 3 -39.93 1.99 31.60
N LEU A 4 -39.30 1.85 32.76
CA LEU A 4 -37.85 1.95 32.90
C LEU A 4 -37.14 0.84 32.09
N ARG A 5 -37.62 -0.40 32.14
CA ARG A 5 -37.07 -1.52 31.36
C ARG A 5 -37.21 -1.33 29.86
N LEU A 6 -38.33 -0.76 29.40
CA LEU A 6 -38.53 -0.40 28.00
C LEU A 6 -37.54 0.67 27.54
N VAL A 7 -37.32 1.71 28.34
CA VAL A 7 -36.34 2.76 28.03
C VAL A 7 -34.92 2.19 27.92
N TRP A 8 -34.50 1.33 28.84
CA TRP A 8 -33.19 0.65 28.78
C TRP A 8 -33.04 -0.28 27.57
N ALA A 9 -34.10 -0.99 27.17
CA ALA A 9 -34.08 -1.84 25.99
C ALA A 9 -33.95 -1.03 24.69
N LEU A 10 -34.67 0.09 24.59
CA LEU A 10 -34.61 0.98 23.43
C LEU A 10 -33.27 1.69 23.32
N THR A 11 -32.68 2.13 24.43
CA THR A 11 -31.35 2.77 24.40
C THR A 11 -30.26 1.77 24.01
N ALA A 12 -30.31 0.55 24.52
CA ALA A 12 -29.37 -0.51 24.13
C ALA A 12 -29.49 -0.87 22.64
N ALA A 13 -30.71 -0.97 22.10
CA ALA A 13 -30.94 -1.24 20.69
C ALA A 13 -30.43 -0.09 19.80
N ALA A 14 -30.68 1.16 20.18
CA ALA A 14 -30.20 2.33 19.45
C ALA A 14 -28.66 2.43 19.43
N VAL A 15 -28.02 2.16 20.58
CA VAL A 15 -26.55 2.12 20.67
C VAL A 15 -25.99 0.98 19.82
N CYS A 16 -26.59 -0.21 19.86
CA CYS A 16 -26.18 -1.33 19.02
C CYS A 16 -26.28 -1.00 17.52
N PHE A 17 -27.38 -0.39 17.10
CA PHE A 17 -27.58 0.01 15.71
C PHE A 17 -26.55 1.07 15.25
N LEU A 18 -26.28 2.07 16.09
CA LEU A 18 -25.22 3.07 15.85
C LEU A 18 -23.84 2.42 15.72
N LEU A 19 -23.50 1.48 16.59
CA LEU A 19 -22.22 0.76 16.52
C LEU A 19 -22.11 -0.08 15.24
N LEU A 20 -23.17 -0.79 14.84
CA LEU A 20 -23.20 -1.55 13.59
C LEU A 20 -23.04 -0.64 12.36
N LEU A 21 -23.70 0.52 12.35
CA LEU A 21 -23.53 1.51 11.28
C LEU A 21 -22.10 2.05 11.22
N LEU A 22 -21.47 2.35 12.35
CA LEU A 22 -20.09 2.82 12.39
C LEU A 22 -19.11 1.77 11.87
N ILE A 23 -19.27 0.51 12.30
CA ILE A 23 -18.45 -0.62 11.83
C ILE A 23 -18.64 -0.84 10.33
N HIS A 24 -19.88 -0.80 9.84
CA HIS A 24 -20.16 -0.96 8.41
C HIS A 24 -19.52 0.16 7.57
N ASN A 25 -19.65 1.42 8.00
CA ASN A 25 -19.03 2.54 7.31
C ASN A 25 -17.50 2.48 7.34
N GLN A 26 -16.91 1.99 8.44
CA GLN A 26 -15.47 1.82 8.56
C GLN A 26 -14.95 0.74 7.60
N ILE A 27 -15.63 -0.40 7.51
CA ILE A 27 -15.31 -1.47 6.57
C ILE A 27 -15.49 -1.01 5.11
N LEU A 28 -16.58 -0.29 4.83
CA LEU A 28 -16.87 0.22 3.49
C LEU A 28 -15.79 1.23 3.04
N ARG A 29 -15.35 2.11 3.93
CA ARG A 29 -14.29 3.10 3.68
C ARG A 29 -12.93 2.45 3.42
N GLU A 30 -12.64 1.30 4.03
CA GLU A 30 -11.41 0.55 3.72
C GLU A 30 -11.45 -0.12 2.34
N GLY A 31 -12.64 -0.36 1.78
CA GLY A 31 -12.86 -1.08 0.52
C GLY A 31 -13.05 -0.22 -0.74
N HIS A 32 -13.16 1.11 -0.63
CA HIS A 32 -13.48 2.01 -1.75
C HIS A 32 -12.26 2.51 -2.55
N LEU A 33 -11.32 1.64 -2.90
CA LEU A 33 -10.32 1.99 -3.90
C LEU A 33 -10.89 1.78 -5.31
N ALA A 34 -10.75 2.78 -6.16
CA ALA A 34 -11.14 2.66 -7.57
C ALA A 34 -10.31 1.55 -8.24
N ALA A 35 -10.96 0.73 -9.08
CA ALA A 35 -10.28 -0.39 -9.73
C ALA A 35 -9.12 0.09 -10.64
N GLY A 36 -7.91 -0.30 -10.29
CA GLY A 36 -6.65 0.08 -10.92
C GLY A 36 -5.85 1.12 -10.13
N THR A 37 -6.25 1.49 -8.91
CA THR A 37 -5.54 2.51 -8.11
C THR A 37 -4.80 1.90 -6.91
N CYS A 38 -3.74 2.61 -6.52
CA CYS A 38 -3.02 2.38 -5.28
C CYS A 38 -2.89 3.70 -4.51
N GLU A 39 -3.01 3.63 -3.20
CA GLU A 39 -2.89 4.77 -2.29
C GLU A 39 -1.89 4.45 -1.17
N ILE A 40 -1.01 5.39 -0.85
CA ILE A 40 -0.06 5.26 0.26
C ILE A 40 -0.80 5.57 1.55
N VAL A 41 -0.88 4.59 2.45
CA VAL A 41 -1.56 4.70 3.74
C VAL A 41 -0.60 5.16 4.83
N THR A 42 0.64 4.65 4.81
CA THR A 42 1.66 5.05 5.77
C THR A 42 3.02 5.20 5.09
N LEU A 43 3.78 6.19 5.56
CA LEU A 43 5.15 6.45 5.14
C LEU A 43 5.99 6.62 6.39
N ASP A 44 6.90 5.69 6.62
CA ASP A 44 7.87 5.71 7.71
C ASP A 44 9.29 5.92 7.14
N ARG A 45 10.09 6.73 7.83
CA ARG A 45 11.44 7.07 7.42
C ARG A 45 12.36 7.00 8.63
N ASP A 46 13.29 6.07 8.57
CA ASP A 46 14.33 5.90 9.57
C ASP A 46 15.67 6.42 9.01
N SER A 47 16.17 7.50 9.61
CA SER A 47 17.47 8.10 9.33
C SER A 47 18.47 7.93 10.48
N SER A 48 18.25 6.95 11.36
CA SER A 48 19.14 6.65 12.49
C SER A 48 20.57 6.31 12.05
N GLN A 49 20.74 5.77 10.84
CA GLN A 49 22.05 5.49 10.26
C GLN A 49 22.54 6.68 9.39
N PRO A 50 23.70 7.27 9.68
CA PRO A 50 24.16 8.50 9.00
C PRO A 50 24.44 8.33 7.50
N ARG A 51 24.68 7.09 7.03
CA ARG A 51 24.95 6.77 5.63
C ARG A 51 23.75 6.11 4.91
N ARG A 52 22.66 5.82 5.62
CA ARG A 52 21.54 5.05 5.08
C ARG A 52 20.21 5.56 5.65
N THR A 53 19.30 5.92 4.77
CA THR A 53 17.90 6.18 5.13
C THR A 53 17.06 5.00 4.68
N ILE A 54 16.29 4.42 5.59
CA ILE A 54 15.31 3.37 5.29
C ILE A 54 13.95 4.06 5.18
N ALA A 55 13.33 3.97 4.00
CA ALA A 55 11.97 4.44 3.79
C ALA A 55 11.04 3.23 3.62
N ARG A 56 10.01 3.14 4.46
CA ARG A 56 8.97 2.10 4.40
C ARG A 56 7.67 2.76 3.98
N GLN A 57 7.07 2.26 2.91
CA GLN A 57 5.77 2.70 2.44
C GLN A 57 4.79 1.54 2.59
N THR A 58 3.66 1.78 3.22
CA THR A 58 2.53 0.86 3.18
C THR A 58 1.50 1.45 2.24
N ALA A 59 1.10 0.68 1.24
CA ALA A 59 0.11 1.08 0.28
C ALA A 59 -1.05 0.09 0.25
N ARG A 60 -2.26 0.58 -0.01
CA ARG A 60 -3.41 -0.23 -0.38
C ARG A 60 -3.61 -0.13 -1.88
N CYS A 61 -3.82 -1.27 -2.54
CA CYS A 61 -4.00 -1.36 -3.98
C CYS A 61 -5.25 -2.15 -4.31
N ALA A 62 -6.06 -1.65 -5.25
CA ALA A 62 -7.17 -2.38 -5.85
C ALA A 62 -6.85 -2.64 -7.32
N CYS A 63 -6.15 -3.74 -7.62
CA CYS A 63 -5.73 -4.05 -8.98
C CYS A 63 -6.79 -4.83 -9.76
N ARG A 64 -6.79 -4.64 -11.09
CA ARG A 64 -7.70 -5.36 -11.98
C ARG A 64 -7.25 -6.81 -12.16
N LYS A 65 -8.12 -7.66 -12.71
CA LYS A 65 -7.78 -9.04 -13.07
C LYS A 65 -6.57 -9.04 -14.03
N GLY A 66 -5.54 -9.83 -13.70
CA GLY A 66 -4.27 -9.86 -14.45
C GLY A 66 -3.24 -8.82 -14.02
N GLN A 67 -3.56 -7.99 -13.02
CA GLN A 67 -2.62 -7.05 -12.41
C GLN A 67 -2.37 -7.38 -10.95
N ILE A 68 -1.23 -6.95 -10.44
CA ILE A 68 -0.83 -7.07 -9.03
C ILE A 68 -0.19 -5.77 -8.57
N ALA A 69 -0.17 -5.54 -7.25
CA ALA A 69 0.55 -4.41 -6.68
C ALA A 69 2.05 -4.50 -7.01
N GLY A 70 2.60 -3.40 -7.49
CA GLY A 70 3.99 -3.22 -7.83
C GLY A 70 4.38 -1.76 -7.65
N THR A 71 5.42 -1.32 -8.37
CA THR A 71 5.93 0.04 -8.27
C THR A 71 6.19 0.60 -9.66
N THR A 72 5.74 1.83 -9.90
CA THR A 72 6.02 2.58 -11.12
C THR A 72 6.36 4.01 -10.74
N ARG A 73 7.47 4.55 -11.27
CA ARG A 73 7.98 5.90 -10.97
C ARG A 73 8.02 6.22 -9.48
N ALA A 74 8.69 5.35 -8.72
CA ALA A 74 8.88 5.44 -7.27
C ALA A 74 7.58 5.55 -6.46
N ARG A 75 6.46 5.06 -7.00
CA ARG A 75 5.15 5.04 -6.34
C ARG A 75 4.46 3.68 -6.49
N PRO A 76 3.61 3.28 -5.54
CA PRO A 76 2.77 2.10 -5.67
C PRO A 76 1.88 2.18 -6.90
N ALA A 77 1.79 1.10 -7.67
CA ALA A 77 0.98 1.02 -8.87
C ALA A 77 0.50 -0.42 -9.12
N CYS A 78 -0.54 -0.58 -9.95
CA CYS A 78 -0.95 -1.88 -10.45
C CYS A 78 -0.19 -2.22 -11.73
N VAL A 79 0.57 -3.31 -11.70
CA VAL A 79 1.44 -3.77 -12.80
C VAL A 79 0.99 -5.15 -13.29
N ASP A 80 1.43 -5.54 -14.48
CA ASP A 80 1.11 -6.88 -15.01
C ASP A 80 1.74 -7.99 -14.14
N VAL A 81 0.96 -9.02 -13.83
CA VAL A 81 1.39 -10.18 -13.02
C VAL A 81 2.64 -10.87 -13.57
N ARG A 82 2.85 -10.84 -14.89
CA ARG A 82 3.98 -11.47 -15.56
C ARG A 82 5.31 -10.85 -15.13
N ILE A 83 5.34 -9.56 -14.86
CA ILE A 83 6.55 -8.84 -14.44
C ILE A 83 7.03 -9.38 -13.08
N VAL A 84 6.09 -9.57 -12.15
CA VAL A 84 6.37 -10.08 -10.80
C VAL A 84 6.76 -11.56 -10.84
N TRP A 85 6.06 -12.38 -11.64
CA TRP A 85 6.38 -13.80 -11.78
C TRP A 85 7.72 -14.07 -12.46
N SER A 86 8.04 -13.31 -13.51
CA SER A 86 9.33 -13.40 -14.20
C SER A 86 10.46 -12.68 -13.45
N ARG A 87 10.13 -11.97 -12.37
CA ARG A 87 11.04 -11.15 -11.55
C ARG A 87 11.80 -10.10 -12.38
N GLN A 88 11.20 -9.65 -13.47
CA GLN A 88 11.75 -8.60 -14.34
C GLN A 88 11.43 -7.21 -13.77
N TRP A 89 11.91 -6.93 -12.56
CA TRP A 89 11.50 -5.75 -11.79
C TRP A 89 11.69 -4.41 -12.51
N CYS A 90 12.63 -4.30 -13.45
CA CYS A 90 12.79 -3.06 -14.21
C CYS A 90 11.72 -2.84 -15.29
N GLU A 91 11.01 -3.89 -15.73
CA GLU A 91 9.91 -3.76 -16.71
C GLU A 91 8.71 -2.99 -16.16
N MET A 92 8.49 -2.96 -14.83
CA MET A 92 7.46 -2.10 -14.23
C MET A 92 7.82 -0.61 -14.20
N THR A 93 9.02 -0.25 -14.67
CA THR A 93 9.57 1.12 -14.65
C THR A 93 9.53 1.73 -13.24
N PRO A 94 10.22 1.11 -12.25
CA PRO A 94 10.07 1.49 -10.84
C PRO A 94 10.82 2.76 -10.47
N CYS A 95 11.78 3.19 -11.27
CA CYS A 95 12.62 4.38 -11.04
C CYS A 95 12.01 5.64 -11.68
N LEU A 96 12.53 6.81 -11.30
CA LEU A 96 12.20 8.08 -11.99
C LEU A 96 12.85 8.14 -13.37
N ASP A 97 12.40 9.06 -14.23
CA ASP A 97 12.87 9.15 -15.62
C ASP A 97 14.38 9.51 -15.73
N ASP A 98 14.94 10.13 -14.69
CA ASP A 98 16.36 10.48 -14.57
C ASP A 98 17.21 9.39 -13.88
N GLU A 99 16.60 8.28 -13.47
CA GLU A 99 17.26 7.20 -12.72
C GLU A 99 17.47 5.94 -13.59
N GLY A 100 18.65 5.33 -13.51
CA GLY A 100 18.90 4.02 -14.10
C GLY A 100 18.34 2.89 -13.23
N CYS A 101 17.68 1.89 -13.84
CA CYS A 101 17.16 0.71 -13.14
C CYS A 101 18.05 -0.51 -13.39
N ASP A 102 18.49 -1.16 -12.31
CA ASP A 102 19.22 -2.42 -12.36
C ASP A 102 18.59 -3.48 -11.45
N LEU A 103 18.65 -4.75 -11.85
CA LEU A 103 18.18 -5.87 -11.04
C LEU A 103 19.23 -6.23 -9.97
N LEU A 104 18.77 -6.51 -8.75
CA LEU A 104 19.61 -7.09 -7.72
C LEU A 104 19.99 -8.54 -8.06
N VAL A 105 21.08 -8.99 -7.44
CA VAL A 105 21.54 -10.38 -7.53
C VAL A 105 20.41 -11.34 -7.14
N TYR A 106 20.31 -12.46 -7.86
CA TYR A 106 19.24 -13.45 -7.72
C TYR A 106 17.82 -12.91 -7.93
N GLN A 107 17.68 -11.76 -8.59
CA GLN A 107 16.39 -11.09 -8.83
C GLN A 107 15.64 -10.84 -7.51
N SER A 108 16.39 -10.56 -6.44
CA SER A 108 15.85 -10.27 -5.10
C SER A 108 15.25 -8.86 -4.99
N GLY A 109 15.22 -8.10 -6.08
CA GLY A 109 14.68 -6.74 -6.16
C GLY A 109 15.42 -5.90 -7.20
N TRP A 110 15.49 -4.59 -6.99
CA TRP A 110 16.09 -3.65 -7.93
C TRP A 110 16.78 -2.47 -7.24
N THR A 111 17.56 -1.74 -8.03
CA THR A 111 18.18 -0.47 -7.64
C THR A 111 17.82 0.63 -8.62
N CYS A 112 17.61 1.84 -8.10
CA CYS A 112 17.48 3.07 -8.87
C CYS A 112 18.70 3.95 -8.59
N THR A 113 19.50 4.20 -9.63
CA THR A 113 20.75 4.95 -9.53
C THR A 113 20.56 6.36 -10.08
N GLN A 114 20.76 7.36 -9.23
CA GLN A 114 20.68 8.76 -9.62
C GLN A 114 22.01 9.22 -10.27
N PRO A 115 21.98 10.22 -11.17
CA PRO A 115 23.19 10.77 -11.81
C PRO A 115 24.23 11.30 -10.80
N GLY A 116 23.79 11.68 -9.59
CA GLY A 116 24.65 12.11 -8.47
C GLY A 116 25.25 10.97 -7.62
N GLY A 117 25.18 9.71 -8.08
CA GLY A 117 25.75 8.54 -7.40
C GLY A 117 24.93 8.01 -6.22
N ARG A 118 23.78 8.63 -5.91
CA ARG A 118 22.86 8.12 -4.88
C ARG A 118 22.11 6.90 -5.42
N VAL A 119 22.21 5.78 -4.71
CA VAL A 119 21.51 4.53 -5.05
C VAL A 119 20.35 4.29 -4.08
N LYS A 120 19.18 4.02 -4.62
CA LYS A 120 18.01 3.53 -3.87
C LYS A 120 17.87 2.05 -4.14
N THR A 121 17.80 1.24 -3.08
CA THR A 121 17.67 -0.21 -3.19
C THR A 121 16.33 -0.66 -2.66
N THR A 122 15.61 -1.47 -3.43
CA THR A 122 14.37 -2.12 -3.02
C THR A 122 14.54 -3.62 -3.10
N THR A 123 14.31 -4.30 -1.97
CA THR A 123 14.38 -5.76 -1.86
C THR A 123 12.98 -6.34 -1.74
N VAL A 124 12.74 -7.47 -2.38
CA VAL A 124 11.52 -8.27 -2.29
C VAL A 124 11.85 -9.52 -1.46
N SER A 125 11.11 -9.72 -0.36
CA SER A 125 11.23 -10.87 0.55
C SER A 125 10.24 -11.97 0.20
#